data_AF-A0A427FNJ3-F1
#
_entry.id   AF-A0A427FNJ3-F1
#
_cell.length_a   1.000
_cell.length_b   1.000
_cell.length_c   1.000
_cell.angle_alpha   90.00
_cell.angle_beta   90.00
_cell.angle_gamma   90.00
#
_symmetry.space_group_name_H-M   'P 1'
#
loop_
_entity.id
_entity.type
_entity.pdbx_description
1 polymer ?
#
loop_
_entity_poly.entity_id
_entity_poly.type
_entity_poly.pdbx_seq_one_letter_code
_entity_poly.pdbx_strand_id
1 'polypeptide(L)'
;MKTREEIQGYIVSNGVKVSRSRSWEDAAKARDSSLLYYRTPSGYAEWFAIKGKKIWWVYLDSSDGGIWGVNGILITGYFIEYDLDIVRAIYSLAYPNQYDKK
;
A
#
# COMPACT_ATOMS: atom_id res chain seq x y z
N MET A 1 -11.65 16.01 1.66
CA MET A 1 -10.68 15.15 0.95
C MET A 1 -10.18 14.12 1.95
N LYS A 2 -10.18 12.83 1.62
CA LYS A 2 -9.74 11.80 2.58
C LYS A 2 -8.22 11.85 2.74
N THR A 3 -7.71 11.72 3.96
CA THR A 3 -6.27 11.59 4.21
C THR A 3 -5.78 10.17 3.93
N ARG A 4 -4.46 10.00 3.91
CA ARG A 4 -3.83 8.69 3.75
C ARG A 4 -4.26 7.72 4.85
N GLU A 5 -4.28 8.20 6.09
CA GLU A 5 -4.61 7.45 7.30
C GLU A 5 -6.08 7.03 7.29
N GLU A 6 -6.98 7.89 6.81
CA GLU A 6 -8.40 7.56 6.68
C GLU A 6 -8.65 6.45 5.65
N ILE A 7 -7.95 6.50 4.51
CA ILE A 7 -8.06 5.46 3.47
C ILE A 7 -7.48 4.14 3.98
N GLN A 8 -6.30 4.18 4.61
CA GLN A 8 -5.70 3.02 5.26
C GLN A 8 -6.64 2.41 6.29
N GLY A 9 -7.16 3.21 7.22
CA GLY A 9 -8.07 2.75 8.27
C GLY A 9 -9.32 2.09 7.70
N TYR A 10 -9.88 2.65 6.62
CA TYR A 10 -11.01 2.05 5.92
C TYR A 10 -10.68 0.69 5.31
N ILE A 11 -9.55 0.57 4.59
CA ILE A 11 -9.12 -0.70 3.98
C ILE A 11 -8.78 -1.74 5.05
N VAL A 12 -8.15 -1.36 6.15
CA VAL A 12 -7.83 -2.27 7.25
C VAL A 12 -9.10 -2.77 7.95
N SER A 13 -10.10 -1.89 8.13
CA SER A 13 -11.34 -2.24 8.85
C SER A 13 -12.30 -3.09 8.03
N ASN A 14 -12.32 -2.92 6.71
CA ASN A 14 -13.27 -3.59 5.80
C ASN A 14 -12.62 -4.63 4.89
N GLY A 15 -11.30 -4.70 4.88
CA GLY A 15 -10.54 -5.52 3.95
C GLY A 15 -10.11 -6.87 4.50
N VAL A 16 -9.65 -7.70 3.59
CA VAL A 16 -9.08 -9.01 3.90
C VAL A 16 -7.57 -8.88 4.03
N LYS A 17 -7.04 -9.30 5.18
CA LYS A 17 -5.60 -9.36 5.45
C LYS A 17 -4.96 -10.55 4.77
N VAL A 18 -3.82 -10.33 4.13
CA VAL A 18 -2.97 -11.38 3.54
C VAL A 18 -1.52 -11.06 3.86
N SER A 19 -0.78 -12.04 4.39
CA SER A 19 0.65 -11.92 4.64
C SER A 19 1.41 -13.01 3.89
N ARG A 20 2.49 -12.64 3.18
CA ARG A 20 3.32 -13.58 2.42
C ARG A 20 4.78 -13.13 2.45
N SER A 21 5.70 -14.07 2.63
CA SER A 21 7.12 -13.80 2.42
C SER A 21 7.39 -13.60 0.93
N ARG A 22 8.19 -12.58 0.60
CA ARG A 22 8.61 -12.24 -0.75
C ARG A 22 10.11 -12.01 -0.78
N SER A 23 10.72 -12.28 -1.93
CA SER A 23 12.09 -11.86 -2.18
C SER A 23 12.17 -10.34 -2.11
N TRP A 24 13.35 -9.83 -1.77
CA TRP A 24 13.62 -8.40 -1.76
C TRP A 24 13.39 -7.74 -3.11
N GLU A 25 13.71 -8.46 -4.19
CA GLU A 25 13.52 -8.04 -5.57
C GLU A 25 12.03 -7.90 -5.91
N ASP A 26 11.21 -8.87 -5.52
CA ASP A 26 9.76 -8.80 -5.73
C ASP A 26 9.12 -7.70 -4.90
N ALA A 27 9.60 -7.49 -3.67
CA ALA A 27 9.17 -6.39 -2.81
C ALA A 27 9.47 -5.03 -3.46
N ALA A 28 10.68 -4.86 -3.99
CA ALA A 28 11.10 -3.65 -4.68
C ALA A 28 10.27 -3.39 -5.94
N LYS A 29 10.06 -4.41 -6.79
CA LYS A 29 9.20 -4.29 -7.98
C LYS A 29 7.76 -3.91 -7.63
N ALA A 30 7.20 -4.52 -6.57
CA ALA A 30 5.85 -4.21 -6.12
C ALA A 30 5.74 -2.74 -5.68
N ARG A 31 6.73 -2.26 -4.92
CA ARG A 31 6.85 -0.86 -4.53
C ARG A 31 6.93 0.07 -5.74
N ASP A 32 7.80 -0.22 -6.71
CA ASP A 32 8.04 0.67 -7.85
C ASP A 32 6.80 0.80 -8.76
N SER A 33 5.92 -0.19 -8.74
CA SER A 33 4.61 -0.17 -9.43
C SER A 33 3.45 0.43 -8.62
N SER A 34 3.72 1.01 -7.45
CA SER A 34 2.69 1.50 -6.53
C SER A 34 2.24 2.93 -6.84
N LEU A 35 1.01 3.28 -6.42
CA LEU A 35 0.43 4.60 -6.68
C LEU A 35 0.84 5.65 -5.64
N LEU A 36 0.98 5.24 -4.39
CA LEU A 36 1.27 6.15 -3.29
C LEU A 36 2.19 5.45 -2.30
N TYR A 37 3.48 5.75 -2.37
CA TYR A 37 4.52 5.12 -1.57
C TYR A 37 4.96 6.01 -0.40
N TYR A 38 5.23 5.40 0.74
CA TYR A 38 5.87 6.04 1.89
C TYR A 38 6.88 5.10 2.50
N ARG A 39 7.99 5.66 2.98
CA ARG A 39 9.07 4.94 3.65
C ARG A 39 9.60 5.76 4.80
N THR A 40 9.81 5.13 5.94
CA THR A 40 10.58 5.71 7.03
C THR A 40 12.06 5.35 6.91
N PRO A 41 12.97 6.14 7.52
CA PRO A 41 14.38 5.78 7.64
C PRO A 41 14.60 4.47 8.44
N SER A 42 13.67 4.12 9.33
CA SER A 42 13.75 2.90 10.15
C SER A 42 13.49 1.60 9.40
N GLY A 43 13.08 1.65 8.12
CA GLY A 43 12.83 0.46 7.31
C GLY A 43 11.37 0.06 7.19
N TYR A 44 10.45 0.80 7.83
CA TYR A 44 9.03 0.65 7.54
C TYR A 44 8.72 1.25 6.17
N ALA A 45 7.93 0.55 5.38
CA ALA A 45 7.49 1.01 4.08
C ALA A 45 6.05 0.57 3.84
N GLU A 46 5.27 1.45 3.21
CA GLU A 46 3.89 1.17 2.87
C GLU A 46 3.47 1.85 1.58
N TRP A 47 2.51 1.24 0.89
CA TRP A 47 1.99 1.77 -0.35
C TRP A 47 0.58 1.32 -0.68
N PHE A 48 -0.06 2.09 -1.56
CA PHE A 48 -1.31 1.73 -2.19
C PHE A 48 -1.08 1.17 -3.59
N ALA A 49 -1.83 0.13 -3.94
CA ALA A 49 -1.83 -0.44 -5.28
C ALA A 49 -3.25 -0.81 -5.71
N ILE A 50 -3.56 -0.63 -6.99
CA ILE A 50 -4.80 -1.09 -7.59
C ILE A 50 -4.44 -2.20 -8.58
N LYS A 51 -4.93 -3.42 -8.33
CA LYS A 51 -4.68 -4.59 -9.18
C LYS A 51 -6.00 -5.26 -9.54
N GLY A 52 -6.36 -5.21 -10.82
CA GLY A 52 -7.66 -5.67 -11.30
C GLY A 52 -8.79 -4.91 -10.59
N LYS A 53 -9.72 -5.64 -9.98
CA LYS A 53 -10.84 -5.08 -9.20
C LYS A 53 -10.55 -4.97 -7.71
N LYS A 54 -9.28 -4.93 -7.29
CA LYS A 54 -8.91 -4.86 -5.88
C LYS A 54 -8.05 -3.67 -5.57
N ILE A 55 -8.35 -3.02 -4.46
CA ILE A 55 -7.58 -1.92 -3.89
C ILE A 55 -6.80 -2.48 -2.72
N TRP A 56 -5.49 -2.24 -2.73
CA TRP A 56 -4.56 -2.75 -1.74
C TRP A 56 -3.93 -1.62 -0.97
N TRP A 57 -3.85 -1.77 0.34
CA TRP A 57 -2.85 -1.11 1.17
C TRP A 57 -1.87 -2.17 1.65
N VAL A 58 -0.59 -1.95 1.42
CA VAL A 58 0.48 -2.92 1.67
C VAL A 58 1.53 -2.27 2.53
N TYR A 59 2.07 -3.01 3.49
CA TYR A 59 3.21 -2.60 4.27
C TYR A 59 4.21 -3.73 4.46
N LEU A 60 5.45 -3.34 4.71
CA LEU A 60 6.52 -4.19 5.19
C LEU A 60 7.32 -3.43 6.25
N ASP A 61 7.96 -4.19 7.13
CA ASP A 61 8.90 -3.66 8.09
C ASP A 61 10.22 -4.38 7.90
N SER A 62 11.22 -3.65 7.41
CA SER A 62 12.56 -4.15 7.14
C SER A 62 13.55 -3.83 8.26
N SER A 63 13.08 -3.34 9.41
CA SER A 63 13.92 -3.09 10.59
C SER A 63 14.31 -4.41 11.28
N ASP A 64 15.15 -4.32 12.32
CA ASP A 64 15.52 -5.47 13.15
C ASP A 64 14.30 -6.12 13.86
N GLY A 65 13.15 -5.44 13.92
CA GLY A 65 11.87 -5.99 14.39
C GLY A 65 11.00 -6.62 13.29
N GLY A 66 11.45 -6.60 12.04
CA GLY A 66 10.75 -7.17 10.89
C GLY A 66 10.68 -8.70 10.94
N ILE A 67 9.72 -9.27 10.19
CA ILE A 67 9.58 -10.73 10.06
C ILE A 67 10.23 -11.18 8.75
N TRP A 68 11.17 -12.10 8.87
CA TRP A 68 11.94 -12.65 7.75
C TRP A 68 11.59 -14.12 7.58
N GLY A 69 11.16 -14.51 6.38
CA GLY A 69 11.03 -15.91 5.98
C GLY A 69 12.26 -16.38 5.21
N VAL A 70 12.33 -17.68 4.95
CA VAL A 70 13.40 -18.29 4.14
C VAL A 70 13.57 -17.68 2.74
N ASN A 71 12.51 -17.06 2.22
CA ASN A 71 12.47 -16.45 0.89
C ASN A 71 12.56 -14.92 0.91
N GLY A 72 12.84 -14.29 2.06
CA GLY A 72 12.96 -12.84 2.21
C GLY A 72 11.94 -12.23 3.19
N ILE A 73 11.60 -10.96 2.97
CA ILE A 73 10.79 -10.15 3.90
C ILE A 73 9.31 -10.56 3.89
N LEU A 74 8.67 -10.56 5.06
CA LEU A 74 7.22 -10.67 5.16
C LEU A 74 6.57 -9.36 4.71
N ILE A 75 5.72 -9.46 3.68
CA ILE A 75 4.88 -8.36 3.23
C ILE A 75 3.45 -8.65 3.64
N THR A 76 2.79 -7.66 4.23
CA THR A 76 1.38 -7.74 4.61
C THR A 76 0.57 -6.75 3.79
N GLY A 77 -0.52 -7.22 3.20
CA GLY A 77 -1.48 -6.38 2.51
C GLY A 77 -2.89 -6.58 3.05
N TYR A 78 -3.67 -5.51 3.03
CA TYR A 78 -5.11 -5.56 3.17
C TYR A 78 -5.71 -5.18 1.83
N PHE A 79 -6.76 -5.89 1.42
CA PHE A 79 -7.48 -5.53 0.20
C PHE A 79 -8.98 -5.45 0.41
N ILE A 80 -9.58 -4.53 -0.32
CA ILE A 80 -11.02 -4.45 -0.54
C ILE A 80 -11.31 -4.62 -2.03
N GLU A 81 -12.56 -4.92 -2.35
CA GLU A 81 -13.04 -4.85 -3.74
C GLU A 81 -13.04 -3.40 -4.25
N TYR A 82 -13.15 -3.25 -5.56
CA TYR A 82 -13.08 -1.96 -6.22
C TYR A 82 -14.17 -1.02 -5.72
N ASP A 83 -13.73 0.10 -5.17
CA ASP A 83 -14.56 1.22 -4.73
C ASP A 83 -14.06 2.49 -5.43
N LEU A 84 -14.92 3.09 -6.25
CA LEU A 84 -14.58 4.25 -7.06
C LEU A 84 -14.20 5.47 -6.21
N ASP A 85 -14.83 5.65 -5.05
CA ASP A 85 -14.58 6.79 -4.18
C ASP A 85 -13.22 6.65 -3.50
N ILE A 86 -12.88 5.43 -3.07
CA ILE A 86 -11.55 5.13 -2.52
C ILE A 86 -10.47 5.28 -3.61
N VAL A 87 -10.71 4.77 -4.82
CA VAL A 87 -9.78 4.94 -5.95
C VAL A 87 -9.53 6.42 -6.22
N ARG A 88 -10.59 7.23 -6.36
CA ARG A 88 -10.45 8.68 -6.58
C ARG A 88 -9.66 9.35 -5.48
N ALA A 89 -9.93 9.02 -4.22
CA ALA A 89 -9.20 9.57 -3.09
C ALA A 89 -7.70 9.25 -3.15
N ILE A 90 -7.33 8.01 -3.47
CA ILE A 90 -5.93 7.60 -3.65
C ILE A 90 -5.28 8.38 -4.80
N TYR A 91 -5.94 8.50 -5.95
CA TYR A 91 -5.40 9.25 -7.09
C TYR A 91 -5.26 10.75 -6.81
N SER A 92 -6.19 11.36 -6.07
CA SER A 92 -6.08 12.76 -5.65
C SER A 92 -4.88 12.99 -4.72
N LEU A 93 -4.55 12.02 -3.86
CA LEU A 93 -3.35 12.09 -3.02
C LEU A 93 -2.06 11.84 -3.81
N ALA A 94 -2.07 10.92 -4.76
CA ALA A 94 -0.91 10.58 -5.58
C ALA A 94 -0.56 11.68 -6.61
N TYR A 95 -1.57 12.39 -7.12
CA TYR A 95 -1.42 13.39 -8.19
C TYR A 95 -2.19 14.69 -7.87
N PRO A 96 -1.79 15.44 -6.82
CA PRO A 96 -2.54 16.62 -6.37
C PRO A 96 -2.71 17.67 -7.48
N ASN A 97 -1.67 17.88 -8.31
CA ASN A 97 -1.65 18.93 -9.34
C ASN A 97 -2.52 18.63 -10.59
N GLN A 98 -3.09 17.42 -10.73
CA GLN A 98 -3.95 17.09 -11.88
C GLN A 98 -5.44 17.41 -11.63
N TYR A 99 -5.83 17.69 -10.38
CA TYR A 99 -7.22 17.96 -9.99
C TYR A 99 -7.47 19.41 -9.54
N ASP A 100 -6.44 20.25 -9.45
CA ASP A 100 -6.54 21.67 -9.07
C ASP A 100 -6.85 22.64 -10.24
N LYS A 101 -7.08 22.14 -11.45
CA LYS A 101 -7.56 22.97 -12.57
C LYS A 101 -9.08 22.96 -12.62
N LYS A 102 -9.71 23.84 -11.84
CA LYS A 102 -11.07 24.34 -12.10
C LYS A 102 -11.01 25.82 -12.40
#